data_AF-A0A6A8LSP2-F1
#
_entry.id   AF-A0A6A8LSP2-F1
#
_cell.length_a   1.000
_cell.length_b   1.000
_cell.length_c   1.000
_cell.angle_alpha   90.00
_cell.angle_beta   90.00
_cell.angle_gamma   90.00
#
_symmetry.space_group_name_H-M   'P 1'
#
loop_
_entity.id
_entity.type
_entity.pdbx_description
1 polymer ?
#
loop_
_entity_poly.entity_id
_entity_poly.type
_entity_poly.pdbx_seq_one_letter_code
_entity_poly.pdbx_strand_id
1 'polypeptide(L)'
;MVKEKFKEGMTFKINTRRSDHNYQYDTNEMNDILGSHILREVLGIKVKMKNPDMTLRCEVRADGIYLSHEKIDGAGGLPVGTAGKAMLMLSGGIDSPVAGYL
;
A
#
# COMPACT_ATOMS: atom_id res chain seq x y z
N MET A 1 8.17 -7.89 10.48
CA MET A 1 7.91 -7.17 9.20
C MET A 1 9.17 -6.93 8.36
N VAL A 2 10.06 -5.98 8.69
CA VAL A 2 11.20 -5.66 7.80
C VAL A 2 12.27 -6.75 7.80
N LYS A 3 12.74 -7.17 8.98
CA LYS A 3 13.77 -8.23 9.12
C LYS A 3 13.38 -9.53 8.43
N GLU A 4 12.10 -9.92 8.51
CA GLU A 4 11.57 -11.14 7.89
C GLU A 4 11.60 -11.12 6.36
N LYS A 5 11.52 -9.93 5.75
CA LYS A 5 11.45 -9.76 4.29
C LYS A 5 12.78 -9.26 3.70
N PHE A 6 13.73 -8.90 4.54
CA PHE A 6 15.03 -8.38 4.14
C PHE A 6 15.91 -9.48 3.52
N LYS A 7 16.63 -9.10 2.47
CA LYS A 7 17.71 -9.86 1.84
C LYS A 7 18.90 -8.93 1.67
N GLU A 8 20.10 -9.47 1.75
CA GLU A 8 21.33 -8.69 1.61
C GLU A 8 21.30 -7.81 0.35
N GLY A 9 21.67 -6.54 0.50
CA GLY A 9 21.65 -5.56 -0.59
C GLY A 9 20.28 -4.95 -0.94
N MET A 10 19.19 -5.35 -0.26
CA MET A 10 17.87 -4.73 -0.48
C MET A 10 17.84 -3.25 -0.09
N THR A 11 16.99 -2.53 -0.80
CA THR A 11 16.73 -1.11 -0.58
C THR A 11 15.30 -0.86 -0.10
N PHE A 12 15.12 0.20 0.66
CA PHE A 12 13.80 0.60 1.16
C PHE A 12 13.57 2.09 1.09
N LYS A 13 12.29 2.47 1.20
CA LYS A 13 11.87 3.83 1.56
C LYS A 13 10.75 3.80 2.57
N ILE A 14 10.64 4.87 3.34
CA ILE A 14 9.45 5.18 4.13
C ILE A 14 8.55 6.10 3.31
N ASN A 15 7.26 5.86 3.37
CA ASN A 15 6.23 6.67 2.76
C ASN A 15 5.16 6.96 3.80
N THR A 16 5.32 8.07 4.51
CA THR A 16 4.34 8.52 5.49
C THR A 16 3.23 9.32 4.82
N ARG A 17 1.98 9.03 5.19
CA ARG A 17 0.79 9.82 4.87
C ARG A 17 0.11 10.24 6.16
N ARG A 18 -0.25 11.51 6.25
CA ARG A 18 -0.93 12.08 7.41
C ARG A 18 -2.34 12.49 7.03
N SER A 19 -3.33 11.79 7.58
CA SER A 19 -4.70 12.27 7.63
C SER A 19 -4.91 13.17 8.85
N ASP A 20 -4.25 12.84 9.98
CA ASP A 20 -4.21 13.71 11.15
C ASP A 20 -3.07 14.74 11.05
N HIS A 21 -3.46 16.01 10.92
CA HIS A 21 -2.56 17.15 10.79
C HIS A 21 -2.18 17.76 12.15
N ASN A 22 -2.83 17.35 13.23
CA ASN A 22 -2.51 17.78 14.60
C ASN A 22 -1.44 16.90 15.26
N TYR A 23 -1.09 15.77 14.63
CA TYR A 23 -0.02 14.92 15.11
C TYR A 23 1.31 15.67 15.23
N GLN A 24 2.05 15.39 16.30
CA GLN A 24 3.21 16.17 16.72
C GLN A 24 4.40 16.16 15.73
N TYR A 25 4.48 15.15 14.87
CA TYR A 25 5.54 15.02 13.86
C TYR A 25 5.00 15.21 12.45
N ASP A 26 5.80 15.86 11.61
CA ASP A 26 5.52 15.96 10.20
C ASP A 26 5.91 14.72 9.38
N THR A 27 5.57 14.74 8.09
CA THR A 27 5.83 13.61 7.19
C THR A 27 7.33 13.31 7.08
N ASN A 28 8.19 14.33 7.06
CA ASN A 28 9.63 14.16 6.93
C ASN A 28 10.23 13.68 8.24
N GLU A 29 9.83 14.27 9.37
CA GLU A 29 10.25 13.82 10.70
C GLU A 29 9.87 12.36 10.93
N MET A 30 8.65 11.96 10.55
CA MET A 30 8.22 10.57 10.62
C MET A 30 9.06 9.65 9.74
N ASN A 31 9.37 10.08 8.51
CA ASN A 31 10.22 9.30 7.61
C ASN A 31 11.64 9.13 8.19
N ASP A 32 12.19 10.17 8.80
CA ASP A 32 13.53 10.16 9.39
C ASP A 32 13.59 9.31 10.65
N ILE A 33 12.61 9.42 11.55
CA ILE A 33 12.51 8.61 12.78
C ILE A 33 12.43 7.13 12.43
N LEU A 34 11.50 6.75 11.54
CA LEU A 34 11.30 5.36 11.13
C LEU A 34 12.48 4.83 10.32
N GLY A 35 13.00 5.62 9.38
CA GLY A 35 14.15 5.27 8.57
C GLY A 35 15.40 5.02 9.41
N SER A 36 15.67 5.90 10.37
CA SER A 36 16.80 5.79 11.30
C SER A 36 16.68 4.58 12.22
N HIS A 37 15.46 4.20 12.62
CA HIS A 37 15.25 2.97 13.38
C HIS A 37 15.58 1.73 12.55
N ILE A 38 15.12 1.68 11.29
CA ILE A 38 15.37 0.53 10.40
C ILE A 38 16.85 0.39 10.05
N LEU A 39 17.54 1.50 9.77
CA LEU A 39 18.97 1.48 9.47
C LEU A 39 19.83 0.96 10.63
N ARG A 40 19.41 1.21 11.88
CA ARG A 40 20.09 0.70 13.07
C ARG A 40 19.84 -0.79 13.30
N GLU A 41 18.62 -1.24 13.01
CA GLU A 41 18.17 -2.60 13.32
C GLU A 41 18.45 -3.62 12.21
N VAL A 42 18.53 -3.19 10.95
CA VAL A 42 18.69 -4.06 9.78
C VAL A 42 20.00 -3.70 9.07
N LEU A 43 21.07 -4.39 9.45
CA LEU A 43 22.39 -4.19 8.86
C LEU A 43 22.37 -4.51 7.35
N GLY A 44 23.03 -3.68 6.54
CA GLY A 44 23.16 -3.88 5.09
C GLY A 44 22.01 -3.31 4.24
N ILE A 45 20.87 -2.94 4.85
CA ILE A 45 19.77 -2.29 4.12
C ILE A 45 20.13 -0.85 3.73
N LYS A 46 19.71 -0.40 2.55
CA LYS A 46 20.00 0.96 2.04
C LYS A 46 18.74 1.75 1.73
N VAL A 47 18.76 3.05 1.98
CA VAL A 47 17.65 3.93 1.61
C VAL A 47 17.70 4.26 0.11
N LYS A 48 16.57 4.16 -0.59
CA LYS A 48 16.45 4.50 -2.01
C LYS A 48 15.09 5.12 -2.33
N MET A 49 15.06 6.38 -2.76
CA MET A 49 13.80 7.11 -2.99
C MET A 49 13.05 6.69 -4.26
N LYS A 50 13.79 6.33 -5.31
CA LYS A 50 13.25 5.90 -6.60
C LYS A 50 13.40 4.39 -6.77
N ASN A 51 12.32 3.68 -7.10
CA ASN A 51 12.31 2.22 -7.30
C ASN A 51 13.02 1.45 -6.17
N PRO A 52 12.56 1.57 -4.91
CA PRO A 52 13.03 0.74 -3.81
C PRO A 52 12.49 -0.68 -3.92
N ASP A 53 13.20 -1.65 -3.32
CA ASP A 53 12.72 -3.04 -3.26
C ASP A 53 11.56 -3.21 -2.26
N MET A 54 11.53 -2.35 -1.22
CA MET A 54 10.46 -2.31 -0.23
C MET A 54 9.99 -0.88 0.04
N THR A 55 8.68 -0.67 0.07
CA THR A 55 8.09 0.60 0.53
C THR A 55 7.32 0.35 1.81
N LEU A 56 7.79 0.95 2.90
CA LEU A 56 7.13 0.92 4.19
C LEU A 56 6.19 2.12 4.28
N ARG A 57 4.90 1.85 4.40
CA ARG A 57 3.85 2.87 4.46
C ARG A 57 3.47 3.08 5.91
N CYS A 58 3.43 4.35 6.30
CA CYS A 58 2.97 4.78 7.60
C CYS A 58 1.76 5.69 7.39
N GLU A 59 0.59 5.31 7.90
CA GLU A 59 -0.60 6.15 7.88
C GLU A 59 -0.88 6.67 9.28
N VAL A 60 -0.74 7.98 9.45
CA VAL A 60 -1.07 8.69 10.69
C VAL A 60 -2.51 9.16 10.59
N ARG A 61 -3.38 8.58 11.41
CA ARG A 61 -4.80 8.89 11.49
C ARG A 61 -5.15 9.32 12.92
N ALA A 62 -6.33 9.91 13.11
CA ALA A 62 -6.76 10.40 14.41
C ALA A 62 -6.95 9.28 15.45
N ASP A 63 -7.22 8.06 14.99
CA ASP A 63 -7.47 6.86 15.78
C ASP A 63 -6.22 5.97 15.97
N GLY A 64 -5.11 6.28 15.28
CA GLY A 64 -3.88 5.50 15.42
C GLY A 64 -2.90 5.64 14.26
N ILE A 65 -1.80 4.88 14.36
CA ILE A 65 -0.76 4.80 13.34
C ILE A 65 -0.74 3.39 12.75
N TYR A 66 -0.95 3.30 11.44
CA TYR A 66 -1.01 2.05 10.72
C TYR A 66 0.26 1.85 9.88
N LEU A 67 0.90 0.69 10.03
CA LEU A 67 2.10 0.32 9.28
C LEU A 67 1.79 -0.81 8.30
N SER A 68 2.22 -0.67 7.05
CA SER A 68 2.12 -1.72 6.03
C SER A 68 3.32 -1.69 5.09
N HIS A 69 3.64 -2.81 4.45
CA HIS A 69 4.67 -2.87 3.41
C HIS A 69 4.14 -3.37 2.07
N GLU A 70 3.06 -4.14 2.10
CA GLU A 70 2.46 -4.75 0.93
C GLU A 70 1.20 -3.96 0.53
N LYS A 71 1.03 -3.79 -0.77
CA LYS A 71 -0.21 -3.28 -1.34
C LYS A 71 -0.71 -4.33 -2.32
N ILE A 72 -1.83 -4.94 -1.98
CA ILE A 72 -2.52 -5.90 -2.82
C ILE A 72 -3.57 -5.11 -3.58
N ASP A 73 -3.47 -5.07 -4.91
CA ASP A 73 -4.48 -4.44 -5.73
C ASP A 73 -5.74 -5.32 -5.74
N GLY A 74 -6.88 -4.72 -5.41
CA GLY A 74 -8.18 -5.38 -5.50
C GLY A 74 -8.68 -5.46 -6.93
N ALA A 75 -9.87 -6.03 -7.11
CA ALA A 75 -10.51 -6.14 -8.44
C ALA A 75 -10.77 -4.78 -9.12
N GLY A 76 -10.74 -3.67 -8.37
CA GLY A 76 -11.07 -2.34 -8.89
C GLY A 76 -12.56 -2.21 -9.18
N GLY A 77 -12.91 -1.38 -10.16
CA GLY A 77 -14.30 -1.17 -10.57
C GLY A 77 -15.16 -0.46 -9.51
N LEU A 78 -16.47 -0.64 -9.63
CA LEU A 78 -17.47 -0.13 -8.69
C LEU A 78 -18.12 -1.29 -7.92
N PRO A 79 -18.53 -1.10 -6.66
CA PRO A 79 -19.24 -2.14 -5.93
C PRO A 79 -20.54 -2.54 -6.65
N VAL A 80 -20.74 -3.84 -6.86
CA VAL A 80 -21.93 -4.37 -7.54
C VAL A 80 -23.19 -3.89 -6.82
N GLY A 81 -24.12 -3.31 -7.60
CA GLY A 81 -25.38 -2.76 -7.10
C GLY A 81 -25.40 -1.24 -6.90
N THR A 82 -24.25 -0.54 -6.90
CA THR A 82 -24.26 0.93 -6.78
C THR A 82 -24.80 1.64 -8.03
N ALA A 83 -24.77 0.97 -9.19
CA ALA A 83 -25.24 1.49 -10.47
C ALA A 83 -26.65 0.97 -10.89
N GLY A 84 -27.39 0.35 -9.97
CA GLY A 84 -28.72 -0.21 -10.25
C GLY A 84 -28.68 -1.66 -10.74
N LYS A 85 -29.72 -2.07 -11.49
CA LYS A 85 -29.90 -3.44 -12.00
C LYS A 85 -30.11 -3.43 -13.51
N ALA A 86 -29.60 -4.45 -14.19
CA ALA A 86 -29.77 -4.68 -15.62
C ALA A 86 -30.10 -6.15 -15.90
N MET A 87 -30.60 -6.44 -17.10
CA MET A 87 -30.80 -7.81 -17.59
C MET A 87 -29.68 -8.16 -18.57
N LEU A 88 -29.04 -9.32 -18.38
CA LEU A 88 -28.03 -9.87 -19.28
C LEU A 88 -28.63 -11.00 -20.11
N MET A 89 -28.55 -10.89 -21.44
CA MET A 89 -28.91 -11.97 -22.35
C MET A 89 -27.77 -13.00 -22.38
N LEU A 90 -27.91 -14.07 -21.60
CA LEU A 90 -26.90 -15.11 -21.49
C LEU A 90 -27.09 -16.18 -22.60
N SER A 91 -26.00 -16.50 -23.29
CA SER A 91 -25.95 -17.53 -24.33
C SER A 91 -24.87 -18.58 -24.00
N GLY A 92 -24.84 -19.68 -24.76
CA GLY A 92 -23.75 -20.67 -24.68
C GLY A 92 -22.42 -20.22 -25.30
N GLY A 93 -22.38 -19.01 -25.90
CA GLY A 93 -21.15 -18.42 -26.43
C GLY A 93 -20.28 -17.79 -25.35
N ILE A 94 -19.00 -17.58 -25.66
CA ILE A 94 -18.01 -17.02 -24.72
C ILE A 94 -18.20 -15.52 -24.44
N ASP A 95 -18.91 -14.79 -25.30
CA ASP A 95 -19.00 -13.33 -25.21
C ASP A 95 -19.96 -12.87 -24.12
N SER A 96 -21.14 -13.49 -24.03
CA SER A 96 -22.15 -13.08 -23.05
C SER A 96 -21.70 -13.12 -21.57
N PRO A 97 -20.95 -14.13 -21.08
CA PRO A 97 -20.41 -14.09 -19.72
C PRO A 97 -19.32 -13.02 -19.52
N VAL A 98 -18.49 -12.74 -20.54
CA VAL A 98 -17.49 -11.67 -20.47
C VAL A 98 -18.17 -10.30 -20.40
N ALA A 99 -19.23 -10.10 -21.19
CA ALA A 99 -20.03 -8.87 -21.15
C ALA A 99 -20.72 -8.65 -19.79
N GLY A 100 -21.07 -9.72 -19.06
CA GLY A 100 -21.62 -9.62 -17.71
C GLY A 100 -20.59 -9.39 -16.59
N TYR A 101 -19.30 -9.63 -16.87
CA TYR A 101 -18.22 -9.40 -15.92
C TYR A 101 -17.73 -7.94 -15.91
N LEU A 102 -17.83 -7.25 -17.06
CA LEU A 102 -17.46 -5.84 -17.25
C LEU A 102 -18.57 -4.89 -16.78
#